data_AF-A0AA95JT66-F1
#
_entry.id   AF-A0AA95JT66-F1
#
_cell.length_a   1.000
_cell.length_b   1.000
_cell.length_c   1.000
_cell.angle_alpha   90.00
_cell.angle_beta   90.00
_cell.angle_gamma   90.00
#
_symmetry.space_group_name_H-M   'P 1'
#
loop_
_entity.id
_entity.type
_entity.pdbx_description
1 polymer ?
#
loop_
_entity_poly.entity_id
_entity_poly.type
_entity_poly.pdbx_seq_one_letter_code
_entity_poly.pdbx_strand_id
1 'polypeptide(L)'
;MLLIKLLLRIIFLVLAVVAAVLCLHVDVNIIKNGLSEVSLTEIVQESILLLIVLIHLIRARKNSVQRQCNVLIAGFFLAMLIRELDGVFDLLHHGSWVWFALLSSIVTIVYALRNPALVAKQLADYARTPSYGLMVAGLATVLIFSRLFGMSVLWHDILQDGYVRVVKNMVEEGVELFGYILCLAATVNLLHVKQTA
;
A
#
# COMPACT_ATOMS: atom_id res chain seq x y z
N MET A 1 18.53 -0.40 -24.50
CA MET A 1 18.42 0.15 -23.13
C MET A 1 16.99 0.24 -22.60
N LEU A 2 16.01 0.76 -23.36
CA LEU A 2 14.60 0.85 -22.90
C LEU A 2 13.99 -0.53 -22.61
N LEU A 3 14.13 -1.48 -23.53
CA LEU A 3 13.60 -2.85 -23.39
C LEU A 3 14.15 -3.57 -22.16
N ILE A 4 15.46 -3.45 -21.90
CA ILE A 4 16.11 -4.03 -20.72
C ILE A 4 15.53 -3.44 -19.42
N LYS A 5 15.29 -2.13 -19.36
CA LYS A 5 14.66 -1.49 -18.19
C LYS A 5 13.22 -1.97 -17.99
N LEU A 6 12.47 -2.20 -19.06
CA LEU A 6 11.11 -2.74 -18.98
C LEU A 6 11.12 -4.20 -18.52
N LEU A 7 12.01 -5.02 -19.05
CA LEU A 7 12.19 -6.42 -18.62
C LEU A 7 12.57 -6.52 -17.15
N LEU A 8 13.52 -5.71 -16.69
CA LEU A 8 13.91 -5.67 -15.27
C LEU A 8 12.74 -5.28 -14.36
N ARG A 9 11.83 -4.39 -14.81
CA ARG A 9 10.63 -4.03 -14.04
C ARG A 9 9.63 -5.18 -13.96
N ILE A 10 9.42 -5.88 -15.07
CA ILE A 10 8.54 -7.06 -15.10
C ILE A 10 9.11 -8.14 -14.19
N ILE A 11 10.41 -8.42 -14.29
CA ILE A 11 11.09 -9.40 -13.42
C ILE A 11 10.96 -8.99 -11.96
N PHE A 12 11.22 -7.73 -11.61
CA PHE A 12 11.06 -7.23 -10.25
C PHE A 12 9.63 -7.42 -9.74
N LEU A 13 8.62 -7.07 -10.54
CA LEU A 13 7.22 -7.23 -10.16
C LEU A 13 6.85 -8.71 -9.96
N VAL A 14 7.26 -9.58 -10.89
CA VAL A 14 7.01 -11.03 -10.80
C VAL A 14 7.67 -11.59 -9.53
N LEU A 15 8.93 -11.24 -9.27
CA LEU A 15 9.64 -11.68 -8.07
C LEU A 15 8.96 -11.17 -6.79
N ALA A 16 8.49 -9.92 -6.77
CA ALA A 16 7.76 -9.37 -5.64
C ALA A 16 6.45 -10.13 -5.38
N VAL A 17 5.69 -10.46 -6.43
CA VAL A 17 4.46 -11.25 -6.32
C VAL A 17 4.75 -12.68 -5.86
N VAL A 18 5.79 -13.33 -6.40
CA VAL A 18 6.20 -14.66 -5.95
C VAL A 18 6.61 -14.63 -4.48
N ALA A 19 7.40 -13.63 -4.07
CA ALA A 19 7.79 -13.45 -2.68
C ALA A 19 6.57 -13.28 -1.77
N ALA A 20 5.58 -12.49 -2.17
CA ALA A 20 4.34 -12.32 -1.41
C ALA A 20 3.58 -13.63 -1.20
N VAL A 21 3.42 -14.44 -2.25
CA VAL A 21 2.76 -15.75 -2.14
C VAL A 21 3.56 -16.69 -1.23
N LEU A 22 4.89 -16.64 -1.28
CA LEU A 22 5.73 -17.41 -0.38
C LEU A 22 5.57 -16.97 1.08
N CYS A 23 5.46 -15.67 1.35
CA CYS A 23 5.22 -15.14 2.70
C CYS A 23 3.93 -15.71 3.30
N LEU A 24 2.83 -15.64 2.55
CA LEU A 24 1.54 -16.21 2.94
C LEU A 24 1.64 -17.73 3.18
N HIS A 25 2.35 -18.44 2.30
CA HIS A 25 2.52 -19.87 2.44
C HIS A 25 3.31 -20.24 3.70
N VAL A 26 4.36 -19.48 4.03
CA VAL A 26 5.14 -19.66 5.26
C VAL A 26 4.26 -19.40 6.48
N ASP A 27 3.50 -18.31 6.50
CA ASP A 27 2.64 -17.97 7.65
C ASP A 27 1.56 -19.03 7.91
N VAL A 28 0.93 -19.54 6.85
CA VAL A 28 -0.17 -20.52 6.97
C VAL A 28 0.35 -21.94 7.25
N ASN A 29 1.34 -22.42 6.50
CA ASN A 29 1.72 -23.84 6.54
C ASN A 29 2.89 -24.15 7.49
N ILE A 30 3.79 -23.19 7.70
CA ILE A 30 4.99 -23.41 8.51
C ILE A 30 4.78 -22.85 9.91
N ILE A 31 4.44 -21.57 10.01
CA ILE A 31 4.27 -20.88 11.29
C ILE A 31 2.93 -21.29 11.93
N LYS A 32 1.94 -21.72 11.12
CA LYS A 32 0.59 -22.12 11.55
C LYS A 32 -0.13 -21.06 12.38
N ASN A 33 0.27 -19.80 12.22
CA ASN A 33 -0.30 -18.69 12.97
C ASN A 33 -1.67 -18.25 12.41
N GLY A 34 -2.11 -18.87 11.30
CA GLY A 34 -3.40 -18.56 10.69
C GLY A 34 -3.52 -17.11 10.21
N LEU A 35 -2.38 -16.46 9.96
CA LEU A 35 -2.27 -15.01 9.72
C LEU A 35 -2.87 -14.21 10.90
N SER A 36 -2.25 -14.33 12.08
CA SER A 36 -2.53 -13.45 13.21
C SER A 36 -1.79 -12.11 13.07
N GLU A 37 -2.09 -11.16 13.96
CA GLU A 37 -1.52 -9.79 14.09
C GLU A 37 0.02 -9.66 14.18
N VAL A 38 0.74 -10.78 14.14
CA VAL A 38 2.21 -10.80 14.04
C VAL A 38 2.57 -11.89 13.03
N SER A 39 2.40 -11.57 11.76
CA SER A 39 2.73 -12.45 10.63
C SER A 39 3.85 -11.87 9.77
N LEU A 40 4.55 -12.74 9.04
CA LEU A 40 5.57 -12.29 8.09
C LEU A 40 4.94 -11.42 6.99
N THR A 41 3.72 -11.77 6.60
CA THR A 41 2.91 -11.02 5.62
C THR A 41 2.68 -9.58 6.07
N GLU A 42 2.25 -9.33 7.30
CA GLU A 42 2.06 -7.97 7.84
C GLU A 42 3.38 -7.18 7.84
N ILE A 43 4.48 -7.79 8.32
CA ILE A 43 5.81 -7.13 8.31
C ILE A 43 6.20 -6.70 6.90
N VAL A 44 5.92 -7.52 5.89
CA VAL A 44 6.21 -7.18 4.49
C VAL A 44 5.28 -6.07 3.99
N GLN A 45 3.98 -6.12 4.30
CA GLN A 45 3.03 -5.06 3.94
C GLN A 45 3.44 -3.71 4.56
N GLU A 46 3.72 -3.67 5.86
CA GLU A 46 4.21 -2.50 6.59
C GLU A 46 5.51 -1.95 6.00
N SER A 47 6.47 -2.83 5.70
CA SER A 47 7.74 -2.47 5.09
C SER A 47 7.56 -1.83 3.70
N ILE A 48 6.63 -2.36 2.90
CA ILE A 48 6.27 -1.81 1.59
C ILE A 48 5.64 -0.42 1.76
N LEU A 49 4.68 -0.27 2.66
CA LEU A 49 4.03 0.99 2.97
C LEU A 49 5.05 2.05 3.42
N LEU A 50 5.93 1.70 4.35
CA LEU A 50 7.01 2.57 4.82
C LEU A 50 7.92 3.00 3.66
N LEU A 51 8.30 2.07 2.78
CA LEU A 51 9.13 2.38 1.63
C LEU A 51 8.44 3.36 0.66
N ILE A 52 7.14 3.19 0.40
CA ILE A 52 6.34 4.12 -0.42
C ILE A 52 6.37 5.52 0.20
N VAL A 53 6.11 5.63 1.51
CA VAL A 53 6.13 6.89 2.25
C VAL A 53 7.50 7.57 2.13
N LEU A 54 8.58 6.83 2.42
CA LEU A 54 9.95 7.37 2.38
C LEU A 54 10.32 7.86 0.97
N ILE A 55 10.00 7.10 -0.08
CA ILE A 55 10.30 7.50 -1.45
C ILE A 55 9.58 8.81 -1.81
N HIS A 56 8.28 8.93 -1.48
CA HIS A 56 7.53 10.15 -1.76
C HIS A 56 8.00 11.35 -0.92
N LEU A 57 8.38 11.16 0.35
CA LEU A 57 8.95 12.23 1.17
C LEU A 57 10.31 12.70 0.66
N ILE A 58 11.20 11.77 0.28
CA ILE A 58 12.50 12.11 -0.31
C ILE A 58 12.30 12.90 -1.62
N ARG A 59 11.33 12.49 -2.44
CA ARG A 59 11.00 13.17 -3.68
C ARG A 59 10.39 14.55 -3.45
N ALA A 60 9.52 14.69 -2.45
CA ALA A 60 8.97 15.99 -2.05
C ALA A 60 10.07 16.97 -1.59
N ARG A 61 11.14 16.46 -0.97
CA ARG A 61 12.31 17.28 -0.59
C ARG A 61 13.21 17.63 -1.77
N LYS A 62 13.48 16.67 -2.66
CA LYS A 62 14.40 16.86 -3.80
C LYS A 62 13.79 17.66 -4.95
N ASN A 63 12.46 17.62 -5.11
CA ASN A 63 11.77 18.21 -6.24
C ASN A 63 10.68 19.17 -5.78
N SER A 64 10.94 20.47 -5.93
CA SER A 64 10.01 21.54 -5.56
C SER A 64 8.78 21.58 -6.46
N VAL A 65 8.87 21.13 -7.73
CA VAL A 65 7.82 21.26 -8.74
C VAL A 65 6.62 20.36 -8.45
N GLN A 66 6.84 19.16 -7.90
CA GLN A 66 5.78 18.20 -7.54
C GLN A 66 5.67 17.95 -6.04
N ARG A 67 6.17 18.87 -5.22
CA ARG A 67 6.26 18.69 -3.77
C ARG A 67 4.91 18.44 -3.10
N GLN A 68 3.88 19.20 -3.46
CA GLN A 68 2.58 19.13 -2.80
C GLN A 68 1.90 17.77 -3.05
N CYS A 69 1.89 17.31 -4.30
CA CYS A 69 1.37 15.99 -4.68
C CYS A 69 2.11 14.86 -3.96
N ASN A 70 3.45 14.92 -3.88
CA ASN A 70 4.22 13.89 -3.20
C ASN A 70 4.00 13.87 -1.68
N VAL A 71 3.81 15.04 -1.05
CA VAL A 71 3.44 15.10 0.38
C VAL A 71 2.05 14.51 0.61
N LEU A 72 1.09 14.78 -0.27
CA LEU A 72 -0.26 14.24 -0.16
C LEU A 72 -0.28 12.71 -0.27
N ILE A 73 0.41 12.16 -1.27
CA ILE A 73 0.55 10.71 -1.44
C ILE A 73 1.27 10.11 -0.22
N ALA A 74 2.39 10.71 0.22
CA ALA A 74 3.10 10.24 1.41
C ALA A 74 2.23 10.23 2.67
N GLY A 75 1.46 11.29 2.92
CA GLY A 75 0.58 11.37 4.08
C GLY A 75 -0.56 10.36 4.05
N PHE A 76 -1.13 10.11 2.86
CA PHE A 76 -2.13 9.07 2.66
C PHE A 76 -1.58 7.66 2.96
N PHE A 77 -0.43 7.31 2.39
CA PHE A 77 0.22 6.02 2.67
C PHE A 77 0.72 5.91 4.12
N LEU A 78 1.10 7.03 4.74
CA LEU A 78 1.45 7.07 6.17
C LEU A 78 0.24 6.79 7.06
N ALA A 79 -0.94 7.32 6.72
CA ALA A 79 -2.16 6.98 7.44
C ALA A 79 -2.53 5.50 7.30
N MET A 80 -2.33 4.91 6.11
CA MET A 80 -2.49 3.46 5.92
C MET A 80 -1.46 2.64 6.69
N LEU A 81 -0.19 3.06 6.74
CA LEU A 81 0.84 2.41 7.55
C LEU A 81 0.50 2.41 9.04
N ILE A 82 0.02 3.54 9.56
CA ILE A 82 -0.41 3.64 10.96
C ILE A 82 -1.60 2.72 11.24
N ARG A 83 -2.50 2.54 10.26
CA ARG A 83 -3.61 1.59 10.36
C ARG A 83 -3.12 0.14 10.41
N GLU A 84 -2.16 -0.27 9.59
CA GLU A 84 -1.64 -1.66 9.66
C GLU A 84 -0.84 -1.91 10.92
N LEU A 85 -0.19 -0.89 11.47
CA LEU A 85 0.48 -0.97 12.77
C LEU A 85 -0.50 -0.95 13.96
N ASP A 86 -1.81 -1.11 13.74
CA ASP A 86 -2.81 -1.01 14.81
C ASP A 86 -2.53 -1.98 15.96
N GLY A 87 -2.12 -3.22 15.69
CA GLY A 87 -1.70 -4.20 16.69
C GLY A 87 -0.54 -3.70 17.58
N VAL A 88 0.40 -2.93 17.02
CA VAL A 88 1.52 -2.33 17.77
C VAL A 88 1.04 -1.17 18.63
N PHE A 89 0.17 -0.33 18.11
CA PHE A 89 -0.38 0.81 18.85
C PHE A 89 -1.37 0.39 19.94
N ASP A 90 -2.03 -0.73 19.76
CA ASP A 90 -2.94 -1.31 20.74
C ASP A 90 -2.22 -1.80 22.01
N LEU A 91 -0.90 -2.02 21.96
CA LEU A 91 -0.07 -2.24 23.17
C LEU A 91 -0.03 -1.03 24.11
N LEU A 92 -0.19 0.19 23.58
CA LEU A 92 -0.25 1.42 24.39
C LEU A 92 -1.65 1.63 24.93
N HIS A 93 -2.64 1.59 24.04
CA HIS A 93 -4.06 1.68 24.35
C HIS A 93 -4.86 1.28 23.12
N HIS A 94 -5.86 0.40 23.30
CA HIS A 94 -6.73 -0.03 22.20
C HIS A 94 -7.32 1.15 21.43
N GLY A 95 -7.16 1.13 20.11
CA GLY A 95 -7.68 2.14 19.19
C GLY A 95 -6.89 3.46 19.19
N SER A 96 -5.72 3.53 19.82
CA SER A 96 -4.90 4.75 19.84
C SER A 96 -4.38 5.14 18.45
N TRP A 97 -4.20 4.15 17.56
CA TRP A 97 -3.77 4.32 16.17
C TRP A 97 -4.67 5.29 15.39
N VAL A 98 -5.98 5.34 15.69
CA VAL A 98 -6.94 6.21 15.01
C VAL A 98 -6.54 7.67 15.15
N TRP A 99 -6.10 8.09 16.33
CA TRP A 99 -5.68 9.47 16.59
C TRP A 99 -4.39 9.83 15.84
N PHE A 100 -3.44 8.90 15.75
CA PHE A 100 -2.21 9.11 14.99
C PHE A 100 -2.48 9.18 13.47
N ALA A 101 -3.33 8.27 12.96
CA ALA A 101 -3.73 8.26 11.55
C ALA A 101 -4.51 9.54 11.18
N LEU A 102 -5.41 9.97 12.06
CA LEU A 102 -6.18 11.20 11.88
C LEU A 102 -5.28 12.43 11.92
N LEU A 103 -4.36 12.52 12.89
CA LEU A 103 -3.41 13.62 12.98
C LEU A 103 -2.55 13.72 11.72
N SER A 104 -1.98 12.60 11.26
CA SER A 104 -1.22 12.54 10.01
C SER A 104 -2.03 13.06 8.84
N SER A 105 -3.26 12.56 8.68
CA SER A 105 -4.18 12.95 7.60
C SER A 105 -4.51 14.45 7.65
N ILE A 106 -4.85 14.98 8.83
CA ILE A 106 -5.16 16.40 9.00
C ILE A 106 -3.96 17.27 8.64
N VAL A 107 -2.77 16.94 9.14
CA VAL A 107 -1.55 17.71 8.85
C VAL A 107 -1.27 17.73 7.35
N THR A 108 -1.39 16.60 6.66
CA THR A 108 -1.18 16.52 5.22
C THR A 108 -2.25 17.30 4.44
N ILE A 109 -3.52 17.20 4.82
CA ILE A 109 -4.61 17.92 4.18
C ILE A 109 -4.46 19.43 4.39
N VAL A 110 -4.21 19.88 5.61
CA VAL A 110 -3.98 21.31 5.92
C VAL A 110 -2.79 21.85 5.14
N TYR A 111 -1.71 21.07 5.01
CA TYR A 111 -0.56 21.45 4.18
C TYR A 111 -0.95 21.61 2.71
N ALA A 112 -1.75 20.69 2.16
CA ALA A 112 -2.24 20.76 0.77
C ALA A 112 -3.20 21.94 0.55
N LEU A 113 -4.06 22.25 1.52
CA LEU A 113 -5.01 23.36 1.46
C LEU A 113 -4.36 24.74 1.45
N ARG A 114 -3.05 24.86 1.75
CA ARG A 114 -2.32 26.14 1.61
C ARG A 114 -2.24 26.61 0.15
N ASN A 115 -2.22 25.69 -0.82
CA ASN A 115 -2.12 26.01 -2.25
C ASN A 115 -2.96 25.02 -3.08
N PRO A 116 -4.29 25.07 -3.00
CA PRO A 116 -5.16 24.06 -3.62
C PRO A 116 -5.05 24.03 -5.14
N ALA A 117 -4.89 25.19 -5.78
CA ALA A 117 -4.68 25.27 -7.23
C ALA A 117 -3.39 24.55 -7.68
N LEU A 118 -2.32 24.65 -6.89
CA LEU A 118 -1.06 23.97 -7.18
C LEU A 118 -1.18 22.46 -6.95
N VAL A 119 -1.87 22.03 -5.89
CA VAL A 119 -2.15 20.62 -5.62
C VAL A 119 -2.94 20.00 -6.78
N ALA A 120 -4.03 20.65 -7.20
CA ALA A 120 -4.86 20.18 -8.31
C ALA A 120 -4.06 20.06 -9.61
N LYS A 121 -3.21 21.05 -9.92
CA LYS A 121 -2.31 20.98 -11.08
C LYS A 121 -1.35 19.80 -10.99
N GLN A 122 -0.66 19.63 -9.86
CA GLN A 122 0.32 18.55 -9.70
C GLN A 122 -0.34 17.16 -9.71
N LEU A 123 -1.55 17.02 -9.17
CA LEU A 123 -2.34 15.79 -9.25
C LEU A 123 -2.79 15.51 -10.69
N ALA A 124 -3.21 16.53 -11.45
CA ALA A 124 -3.54 16.37 -12.86
C ALA A 124 -2.31 15.95 -13.69
N ASP A 125 -1.14 16.53 -13.41
CA ASP A 125 0.12 16.13 -14.04
C ASP A 125 0.52 14.70 -13.65
N TYR A 126 0.29 14.31 -12.40
CA TYR A 126 0.48 12.93 -11.93
C TYR A 126 -0.45 11.95 -12.65
N ALA A 127 -1.72 12.31 -12.81
CA ALA A 127 -2.74 11.48 -13.47
C ALA A 127 -2.42 11.17 -14.94
N ARG A 128 -1.63 12.04 -15.59
CA ARG A 128 -1.14 11.83 -16.97
C ARG A 128 0.03 10.85 -17.05
N THR A 129 0.60 10.44 -15.92
CA THR A 129 1.71 9.48 -15.92
C THR A 129 1.19 8.04 -15.97
N PRO A 130 1.90 7.11 -16.64
CA PRO A 130 1.54 5.69 -16.62
C PRO A 130 1.50 5.08 -15.21
N SER A 131 2.23 5.67 -14.26
CA SER A 131 2.26 5.22 -12.85
C SER A 131 0.94 5.49 -12.12
N TYR A 132 0.13 6.45 -12.58
CA TYR A 132 -1.17 6.73 -11.99
C TYR A 132 -2.13 5.54 -12.08
N GLY A 133 -2.26 4.93 -13.27
CA GLY A 133 -3.15 3.78 -13.46
C GLY A 133 -2.77 2.60 -12.56
N LEU A 134 -1.47 2.34 -12.41
CA LEU A 134 -0.96 1.29 -11.53
C LEU A 134 -1.19 1.61 -10.04
N MET A 135 -1.03 2.87 -9.64
CA MET A 135 -1.33 3.34 -8.29
C MET A 135 -2.81 3.18 -7.95
N VAL A 136 -3.70 3.65 -8.84
CA VAL A 136 -5.16 3.54 -8.65
C VAL A 136 -5.60 2.08 -8.62
N ALA A 137 -5.05 1.23 -9.48
CA ALA A 137 -5.32 -0.20 -9.44
C ALA A 137 -4.91 -0.81 -8.10
N GLY A 138 -3.70 -0.50 -7.61
CA GLY A 138 -3.24 -0.94 -6.30
C GLY A 138 -4.16 -0.47 -5.16
N LEU A 139 -4.53 0.81 -5.14
CA LEU A 139 -5.44 1.36 -4.13
C LEU A 139 -6.85 0.76 -4.19
N ALA A 140 -7.40 0.54 -5.38
CA ALA A 140 -8.68 -0.13 -5.55
C ALA A 140 -8.63 -1.58 -5.04
N THR A 141 -7.51 -2.28 -5.29
CA THR A 141 -7.29 -3.62 -4.78
C THR A 141 -7.25 -3.64 -3.24
N VAL A 142 -6.49 -2.74 -2.61
CA VAL A 142 -6.38 -2.70 -1.13
C VAL A 142 -7.69 -2.23 -0.48
N LEU A 143 -8.24 -1.10 -0.92
CA LEU A 143 -9.33 -0.45 -0.18
C LEU A 143 -10.71 -1.05 -0.44
N ILE A 144 -10.91 -1.64 -1.62
CA ILE A 144 -12.22 -2.12 -2.07
C ILE A 144 -12.18 -3.64 -2.23
N PHE A 145 -11.30 -4.13 -3.10
CA PHE A 145 -11.33 -5.54 -3.49
C PHE A 145 -10.99 -6.47 -2.34
N SER A 146 -9.93 -6.17 -1.57
CA SER A 146 -9.58 -6.91 -0.36
C SER A 146 -10.77 -6.99 0.59
N ARG A 147 -11.42 -5.86 0.88
CA ARG A 147 -12.51 -5.80 1.86
C ARG A 147 -13.74 -6.61 1.45
N LEU A 148 -14.05 -6.66 0.15
CA LEU A 148 -15.11 -7.52 -0.37
C LEU A 148 -14.75 -9.00 -0.20
N PHE A 149 -13.49 -9.38 -0.48
CA PHE A 149 -12.99 -10.73 -0.25
C PHE A 149 -12.73 -11.04 1.24
N GLY A 150 -12.62 -10.03 2.08
CA GLY A 150 -12.49 -10.10 3.54
C GLY A 150 -13.84 -10.17 4.26
N MET A 151 -14.96 -10.35 3.55
CA MET A 151 -16.26 -10.54 4.20
C MET A 151 -16.42 -12.00 4.66
N SER A 152 -16.68 -12.20 5.95
CA SER A 152 -16.92 -13.54 6.50
C SER A 152 -18.11 -14.24 5.84
N VAL A 153 -19.18 -13.49 5.54
CA VAL A 153 -20.43 -14.01 4.93
C VAL A 153 -20.14 -14.75 3.62
N LEU A 154 -19.34 -14.16 2.73
CA LEU A 154 -18.99 -14.76 1.44
C LEU A 154 -18.42 -16.17 1.58
N TRP A 155 -17.53 -16.36 2.55
CA TRP A 155 -16.85 -17.63 2.75
C TRP A 155 -17.68 -18.64 3.55
N HIS A 156 -18.53 -18.18 4.48
CA HIS A 156 -19.47 -19.06 5.15
C HIS A 156 -20.47 -19.66 4.17
N ASP A 157 -20.98 -18.87 3.22
CA ASP A 157 -21.92 -19.35 2.21
C ASP A 157 -21.29 -20.35 1.23
N ILE A 158 -20.01 -20.14 0.87
CA ILE A 158 -19.27 -21.01 -0.06
C ILE A 158 -18.77 -22.29 0.60
N LEU A 159 -18.16 -22.18 1.79
CA LEU A 159 -17.49 -23.31 2.46
C LEU A 159 -18.41 -24.07 3.42
N GLN A 160 -19.53 -23.47 3.85
CA GLN A 160 -20.54 -24.07 4.72
C GLN A 160 -19.90 -24.72 5.96
N ASP A 161 -20.13 -26.01 6.18
CA ASP A 161 -19.59 -26.79 7.30
C ASP A 161 -18.05 -26.90 7.28
N GLY A 162 -17.42 -26.60 6.14
CA GLY A 162 -15.96 -26.56 5.97
C GLY A 162 -15.33 -25.18 6.20
N TYR A 163 -16.07 -24.21 6.74
CA TYR A 163 -15.53 -22.86 6.96
C TYR A 163 -14.35 -22.88 7.93
N VAL A 164 -13.20 -22.42 7.45
CA VAL A 164 -12.01 -22.17 8.26
C VAL A 164 -11.60 -20.71 8.08
N ARG A 165 -11.53 -19.97 9.18
CA ARG A 165 -11.20 -18.52 9.20
C ARG A 165 -9.88 -18.21 8.47
N VAL A 166 -8.93 -19.14 8.50
CA VAL A 166 -7.62 -19.01 7.83
C VAL A 166 -7.76 -18.81 6.32
N VAL A 167 -8.74 -19.44 5.66
CA VAL A 167 -8.96 -19.26 4.21
C VAL A 167 -9.34 -17.81 3.89
N LYS A 168 -10.28 -17.28 4.69
CA LYS A 168 -10.74 -15.89 4.57
C LYS A 168 -9.60 -14.90 4.80
N ASN A 169 -8.81 -15.09 5.88
CA ASN A 169 -7.64 -14.26 6.16
C ASN A 169 -6.60 -14.36 5.03
N MET A 170 -6.30 -15.57 4.54
CA MET A 170 -5.30 -15.77 3.49
C MET A 170 -5.65 -15.03 2.20
N VAL A 171 -6.94 -15.01 1.83
CA VAL A 171 -7.37 -14.28 0.64
C VAL A 171 -7.39 -12.78 0.88
N GLU A 172 -7.88 -12.31 2.04
CA GLU A 172 -7.85 -10.88 2.41
C GLU A 172 -6.40 -10.36 2.39
N GLU A 173 -5.52 -10.93 3.22
CA GLU A 173 -4.12 -10.52 3.36
C GLU A 173 -3.33 -10.63 2.05
N GLY A 174 -3.60 -11.68 1.25
CA GLY A 174 -2.93 -11.86 -0.03
C GLY A 174 -3.35 -10.83 -1.07
N VAL A 175 -4.63 -10.43 -1.07
CA VAL A 175 -5.12 -9.37 -1.94
C VAL A 175 -4.58 -8.00 -1.50
N GLU A 176 -4.50 -7.72 -0.20
CA GLU A 176 -3.90 -6.47 0.32
C GLU A 176 -2.43 -6.36 -0.06
N LEU A 177 -1.65 -7.42 0.19
CA LEU A 177 -0.23 -7.45 -0.14
C LEU A 177 -0.01 -7.28 -1.65
N PHE A 178 -0.83 -7.90 -2.49
CA PHE A 178 -0.77 -7.69 -3.94
C PHE A 178 -1.05 -6.23 -4.32
N GLY A 179 -2.07 -5.61 -3.73
CA GLY A 179 -2.38 -4.20 -3.93
C GLY A 179 -1.22 -3.28 -3.51
N TYR A 180 -0.55 -3.56 -2.39
CA TYR A 180 0.64 -2.82 -1.96
C TYR A 180 1.83 -2.97 -2.91
N ILE A 181 2.05 -4.16 -3.48
CA ILE A 181 3.07 -4.37 -4.51
C ILE A 181 2.81 -3.51 -5.75
N LEU A 182 1.55 -3.38 -6.20
CA LEU A 182 1.19 -2.51 -7.31
C LEU A 182 1.49 -1.03 -6.99
N CYS A 183 1.12 -0.57 -5.79
CA CYS A 183 1.43 0.78 -5.32
C CYS A 183 2.95 1.05 -5.25
N LEU A 184 3.73 0.08 -4.79
CA LEU A 184 5.20 0.17 -4.76
C LEU A 184 5.78 0.21 -6.17
N ALA A 185 5.30 -0.65 -7.07
CA ALA A 185 5.72 -0.65 -8.47
C ALA A 185 5.40 0.67 -9.17
N ALA A 186 4.25 1.29 -8.88
CA ALA A 186 3.92 2.63 -9.34
C ALA A 186 4.93 3.67 -8.82
N THR A 187 5.27 3.59 -7.53
CA THR A 187 6.22 4.48 -6.88
C THR A 187 7.63 4.37 -7.47
N VAL A 188 8.12 3.14 -7.70
CA VAL A 188 9.43 2.87 -8.32
C VAL A 188 9.47 3.29 -9.79
N ASN A 189 8.35 3.16 -10.52
CA ASN A 189 8.25 3.61 -11.90
C ASN A 189 8.45 5.12 -12.00
N LEU A 190 7.92 5.89 -11.05
CA LEU A 190 8.07 7.34 -11.02
C LEU A 190 9.53 7.77 -10.82
N LEU A 191 10.37 7.00 -10.10
CA LEU A 191 11.77 7.34 -9.85
C LEU A 191 12.60 7.41 -11.13
N HIS A 192 12.24 6.58 -12.11
CA HIS A 192 12.98 6.44 -13.36
C HIS A 192 12.52 7.38 -14.48
N VAL A 193 11.34 7.98 -14.34
CA VAL A 193 10.90 9.05 -15.25
C VAL A 193 11.71 10.28 -14.89
N LYS A 194 12.82 10.51 -15.61
CA LYS A 194 13.51 11.80 -15.59
C LYS A 194 12.47 12.86 -15.93
N GLN A 195 12.16 13.71 -14.97
CA GLN A 195 11.37 14.89 -15.22
C GLN A 195 12.29 15.83 -15.97
N THR A 196 12.13 15.85 -17.29
CA THR A 196 12.56 16.97 -18.13
C THR A 196 11.77 18.18 -17.64
N ALA A 197 12.38 18.92 -16.72
CA ALA A 197 12.17 20.34 -16.56
C ALA A 197 13.22 21.04 -17.41
#